data_AF-A0AAD4DP48-F1
#
_entry.id   AF-A0AAD4DP48-F1
#
_cell.length_a   1.000
_cell.length_b   1.000
_cell.length_c   1.000
_cell.angle_alpha   90.00
_cell.angle_beta   90.00
_cell.angle_gamma   90.00
#
_symmetry.space_group_name_H-M   'P 1'
#
loop_
_entity.id
_entity.type
_entity.pdbx_description
1 polymer ?
#
loop_
_entity_poly.entity_id
_entity_poly.type
_entity_poly.pdbx_seq_one_letter_code
_entity_poly.pdbx_strand_id
1 'polypeptide(L)'
;MVRDSSWRILASLPQITELPSSFQILVTSRPLYDIEDAFYGAEHILRLSMDEIPAAVAERDIHTSVSEELKGLPDFRDKELTSLAAKADGSFEWARLACDHIKDAPPGVCQMRRLYALVNRRAGKQKNLLYDMYLVILQEIMRSHQYDDDEYKQALAGFRSVMGQILGTAFFF
;
A
#
# COMPACT_ATOMS: atom_id res chain seq x y z
N MET A 1 17.46 22.16 -9.29
CA MET A 1 16.81 22.75 -10.48
C MET A 1 16.71 21.68 -11.55
N VAL A 2 15.67 20.85 -11.47
CA VAL A 2 15.08 20.10 -12.58
C VAL A 2 13.58 20.10 -12.26
N ARG A 3 12.86 21.03 -12.90
CA ARG A 3 11.39 21.08 -12.92
C ARG A 3 10.98 20.13 -14.02
N ASP A 4 10.82 18.85 -13.70
CA ASP A 4 10.35 17.90 -14.70
C ASP A 4 8.83 17.85 -14.74
N SER A 5 8.31 17.81 -15.96
CA SER A 5 6.99 18.31 -16.32
C SER A 5 6.02 17.14 -16.50
N SER A 6 5.77 16.34 -15.46
CA SER A 6 4.94 15.14 -15.57
C SER A 6 3.48 15.41 -15.97
N TRP A 7 2.96 16.63 -15.76
CA TRP A 7 1.60 16.98 -16.17
C TRP A 7 1.49 17.47 -17.62
N ARG A 8 2.60 17.64 -18.35
CA ARG A 8 2.55 17.95 -19.78
C ARG A 8 1.76 16.92 -20.56
N ILE A 9 1.62 15.69 -20.08
CA ILE A 9 0.84 14.63 -20.74
C ILE A 9 -0.66 14.97 -20.71
N LEU A 10 -1.20 15.49 -19.59
CA LEU A 10 -2.59 15.91 -19.52
C LEU A 10 -2.84 17.21 -20.32
N ALA A 11 -1.87 18.13 -20.31
CA ALA A 11 -1.94 19.36 -21.10
C ALA A 11 -1.65 19.17 -22.60
N SER A 12 -0.98 18.08 -22.99
CA SER A 12 -0.63 17.74 -24.38
C SER A 12 -1.60 16.76 -25.02
N LEU A 13 -2.68 16.38 -24.34
CA LEU A 13 -3.79 15.66 -24.96
C LEU A 13 -4.62 16.68 -25.74
N PRO A 14 -4.42 16.83 -27.06
CA PRO A 14 -5.03 17.90 -27.85
C PRO A 14 -6.54 17.69 -28.05
N GLN A 15 -7.11 16.66 -27.41
CA GLN A 15 -8.39 16.05 -27.71
C GLN A 15 -9.31 15.99 -26.47
N ILE A 16 -8.84 16.38 -25.27
CA ILE A 16 -9.72 16.41 -24.09
C ILE A 16 -10.90 17.38 -24.29
N THR A 17 -10.68 18.49 -25.00
CA THR A 17 -11.75 19.44 -25.35
C THR A 17 -12.73 18.91 -26.40
N GLU A 18 -12.39 17.83 -27.10
CA GLU A 18 -13.27 17.17 -28.08
C GLU A 18 -14.13 16.07 -27.44
N LEU A 19 -13.93 15.79 -26.15
CA LEU A 19 -14.71 14.79 -25.45
C LEU A 19 -16.16 15.25 -25.28
N PRO A 20 -17.14 14.35 -25.45
CA PRO A 20 -18.54 14.66 -25.16
C PRO A 20 -18.72 15.15 -23.73
N SER A 21 -19.74 15.98 -23.49
CA SER A 21 -20.07 16.51 -22.16
C SER A 21 -20.43 15.45 -21.11
N SER A 22 -20.64 14.20 -21.53
CA SER A 22 -20.87 13.04 -20.66
C SER A 22 -19.58 12.38 -20.16
N PHE A 23 -18.41 12.76 -20.68
CA PHE A 23 -17.14 12.14 -20.30
C PHE A 23 -16.63 12.74 -18.98
N GLN A 24 -16.27 11.87 -18.03
CA GLN A 24 -15.67 12.27 -16.76
C GLN A 24 -14.27 11.68 -16.64
N ILE A 25 -13.31 12.51 -16.25
CA ILE A 25 -11.92 12.09 -16.03
C ILE A 25 -11.70 12.00 -14.52
N LEU A 26 -11.33 10.81 -14.04
CA LEU A 26 -10.84 10.61 -12.69
C LEU A 26 -9.32 10.55 -12.71
N VAL A 27 -8.68 11.52 -12.06
CA VAL A 27 -7.22 11.53 -11.86
C VAL A 27 -6.93 11.17 -10.42
N THR A 28 -6.07 10.19 -10.20
CA THR A 28 -5.55 9.86 -8.87
C THR A 28 -4.06 10.15 -8.84
N SER A 29 -3.61 10.85 -7.80
CA SER A 29 -2.20 11.21 -7.64
C SER A 29 -1.87 11.38 -6.16
N ARG A 30 -0.58 11.38 -5.82
CA ARG A 30 -0.14 11.87 -4.51
C ARG A 30 -0.29 13.39 -4.46
N PRO A 31 -0.53 13.98 -3.27
CA PRO A 31 -0.58 15.43 -3.11
C PRO A 31 0.81 16.00 -3.37
N LEU A 32 1.06 16.38 -4.62
CA LEU A 32 2.27 17.05 -5.06
C LEU A 32 1.93 18.51 -5.32
N TYR A 33 2.78 19.41 -4.82
CA TYR A 33 2.54 20.84 -4.87
C TYR A 33 2.28 21.36 -6.29
N ASP A 34 3.00 20.85 -7.28
CA ASP A 34 2.85 21.21 -8.68
C ASP A 34 1.49 20.79 -9.27
N ILE A 35 0.93 19.67 -8.81
CA ILE A 35 -0.41 19.22 -9.18
C ILE A 35 -1.47 20.11 -8.53
N GLU A 36 -1.32 20.40 -7.24
CA GLU A 36 -2.26 21.26 -6.51
C GLU A 36 -2.32 22.68 -7.10
N ASP A 37 -1.15 23.25 -7.41
CA ASP A 37 -0.97 24.56 -8.03
C ASP A 37 -1.56 24.60 -9.44
N ALA A 38 -1.29 23.59 -10.27
CA ALA A 38 -1.79 23.52 -11.65
C ALA A 38 -3.32 23.54 -11.74
N PHE A 39 -4.01 22.98 -10.75
CA PHE A 39 -5.47 22.98 -10.75
C PHE A 39 -6.06 24.19 -10.01
N TYR A 40 -5.27 24.96 -9.25
CA TYR A 40 -5.76 26.04 -8.37
C TYR A 40 -6.71 27.00 -9.10
N GLY A 41 -7.91 27.22 -8.55
CA GLY A 41 -8.93 28.08 -9.16
C GLY A 41 -9.75 27.47 -10.31
N ALA A 42 -9.51 26.23 -10.72
CA ALA A 42 -10.36 25.54 -11.71
C ALA A 42 -11.69 25.09 -11.08
N GLU A 43 -12.78 25.82 -11.33
CA GLU A 43 -14.11 25.57 -10.75
C GLU A 43 -14.75 24.25 -11.21
N HIS A 44 -14.38 23.75 -12.39
CA HIS A 44 -14.91 22.51 -12.97
C HIS A 44 -14.23 21.24 -12.40
N ILE A 45 -13.25 21.39 -11.51
CA ILE A 45 -12.49 20.28 -10.95
C ILE A 45 -12.92 20.05 -9.51
N LEU A 46 -13.58 18.92 -9.27
CA LEU A 46 -13.82 18.42 -7.93
C LEU A 46 -12.51 17.84 -7.38
N ARG A 47 -12.03 18.40 -6.27
CA ARG A 47 -10.89 17.87 -5.52
C ARG A 47 -11.37 17.09 -4.32
N LEU A 48 -10.79 15.92 -4.11
CA LEU A 48 -11.02 15.11 -2.93
C LEU A 48 -9.65 14.69 -2.41
N SER A 49 -9.34 15.05 -1.16
CA SER A 49 -8.18 14.52 -0.49
C SER A 49 -8.54 13.20 0.19
N MET A 50 -7.66 12.21 0.07
CA MET A 50 -7.81 10.97 0.83
C MET A 50 -7.66 11.21 2.35
N ASP A 51 -6.96 12.27 2.75
CA ASP A 51 -6.80 12.66 4.17
C ASP A 51 -8.07 13.27 4.77
N GLU A 52 -9.02 13.72 3.94
CA GLU A 52 -10.30 14.26 4.37
C GLU A 52 -11.36 13.18 4.63
N ILE A 53 -11.06 11.93 4.28
CA ILE A 53 -11.97 10.80 4.52
C ILE A 53 -12.01 10.51 6.03
N PRO A 54 -13.19 10.48 6.65
CA PRO A 54 -13.29 10.17 8.07
C PRO A 54 -12.70 8.80 8.40
N ALA A 55 -11.89 8.72 9.46
CA ALA A 55 -11.25 7.47 9.87
C ALA A 55 -12.25 6.31 10.05
N ALA A 56 -13.45 6.58 10.58
CA ALA A 56 -14.51 5.57 10.74
C ALA A 56 -15.04 5.03 9.40
N VAL A 57 -15.05 5.86 8.34
CA VAL A 57 -15.44 5.41 7.00
C VAL A 57 -14.35 4.51 6.42
N ALA A 58 -13.08 4.94 6.51
CA ALA A 58 -11.95 4.15 6.07
C ALA A 58 -11.87 2.79 6.80
N GLU A 59 -12.05 2.79 8.12
CA GLU A 59 -12.02 1.56 8.93
C GLU A 59 -13.15 0.58 8.53
N ARG A 60 -14.38 1.09 8.29
CA ARG A 60 -15.50 0.27 7.82
C ARG A 60 -15.22 -0.33 6.44
N ASP A 61 -14.67 0.47 5.53
CA ASP A 61 -14.37 0.03 4.17
C ASP A 61 -13.22 -0.99 4.17
N ILE A 62 -12.22 -0.81 5.04
CA ILE A 62 -11.16 -1.79 5.30
C ILE A 62 -11.74 -3.08 5.89
N HIS A 63 -12.65 -3.00 6.88
CA HIS A 63 -13.31 -4.18 7.44
C HIS A 63 -14.01 -4.99 6.35
N THR A 64 -14.74 -4.30 5.46
CA THR A 64 -15.42 -4.93 4.32
C THR A 64 -14.41 -5.62 3.40
N SER A 65 -13.30 -4.96 3.08
CA SER A 65 -12.23 -5.52 2.26
C SER A 65 -11.59 -6.76 2.91
N VAL A 66 -11.20 -6.68 4.18
CA VAL A 66 -10.58 -7.78 4.93
C VAL A 66 -11.55 -8.96 5.07
N SER A 67 -12.84 -8.69 5.28
CA SER A 67 -13.87 -9.73 5.34
C SER A 67 -14.00 -10.52 4.04
N GLU A 68 -13.87 -9.86 2.89
CA GLU A 68 -13.91 -10.55 1.60
C GLU A 68 -12.58 -11.28 1.31
N GLU A 69 -11.44 -10.66 1.63
CA GLU A 69 -10.11 -11.26 1.45
C GLU A 69 -9.91 -12.54 2.28
N LEU A 70 -10.44 -12.58 3.50
CA LEU A 70 -10.32 -13.74 4.40
C LEU A 70 -11.53 -14.68 4.37
N LYS A 71 -12.43 -14.47 3.41
CA LYS A 71 -13.62 -15.29 3.23
C LYS A 71 -13.25 -16.74 2.96
N GLY A 72 -13.91 -17.65 3.67
CA GLY A 72 -13.65 -19.09 3.57
C GLY A 72 -12.62 -19.61 4.57
N LEU A 73 -11.96 -18.74 5.34
CA LEU A 73 -11.16 -19.18 6.48
C LEU A 73 -12.07 -19.36 7.72
N PRO A 74 -12.23 -20.58 8.25
CA PRO A 74 -13.27 -20.90 9.23
C PRO A 74 -13.10 -20.23 10.60
N ASP A 75 -11.86 -19.84 10.95
CA ASP A 75 -11.53 -19.32 12.27
C ASP A 75 -11.71 -17.79 12.39
N PHE A 76 -11.94 -17.07 11.28
CA PHE A 76 -11.99 -15.61 11.25
C PHE A 76 -13.42 -15.11 11.41
N ARG A 77 -13.75 -14.65 12.62
CA ARG A 77 -15.05 -14.03 12.91
C ARG A 77 -14.91 -12.52 12.95
N ASP A 78 -16.04 -11.85 13.09
CA ASP A 78 -16.14 -10.39 13.07
C ASP A 78 -15.16 -9.68 14.03
N LYS A 79 -14.92 -10.27 15.21
CA LYS A 79 -13.95 -9.74 16.18
C LYS A 79 -12.52 -9.67 15.60
N GLU A 80 -12.10 -10.74 14.93
CA GLU A 80 -10.78 -10.83 14.31
C GLU A 80 -10.65 -9.87 13.12
N LEU A 81 -11.70 -9.76 12.31
CA LEU A 81 -11.77 -8.84 11.17
C LEU A 81 -11.73 -7.37 11.62
N THR A 82 -12.51 -7.04 12.65
CA THR A 82 -12.50 -5.70 13.27
C THR A 82 -11.13 -5.36 13.85
N SER A 83 -10.45 -6.33 14.47
CA SER A 83 -9.11 -6.11 15.01
C SER A 83 -8.08 -5.82 13.91
N LEU A 84 -8.19 -6.45 12.73
CA LEU A 84 -7.34 -6.15 11.58
C LEU A 84 -7.67 -4.79 10.97
N ALA A 85 -8.95 -4.46 10.82
CA ALA A 85 -9.38 -3.18 10.26
C ALA A 85 -8.91 -2.00 11.12
N ALA A 86 -9.13 -2.08 12.45
CA ALA A 86 -8.63 -1.10 13.40
C ALA A 86 -7.10 -1.03 13.39
N LYS A 87 -6.41 -2.18 13.26
CA LYS A 87 -4.95 -2.22 13.21
C LYS A 87 -4.39 -1.51 11.98
N ALA A 88 -5.10 -1.55 10.86
CA ALA A 88 -4.66 -0.96 9.59
C ALA A 88 -4.54 0.57 9.63
N ASP A 89 -5.21 1.25 10.56
CA ASP A 89 -5.12 2.70 10.78
C ASP A 89 -5.32 3.50 9.47
N GLY A 90 -6.35 3.13 8.72
CA GLY A 90 -6.66 3.73 7.40
C GLY A 90 -5.81 3.23 6.22
N SER A 91 -4.80 2.38 6.46
CA SER A 91 -3.93 1.85 5.40
C SER A 91 -4.49 0.59 4.74
N PHE A 92 -5.12 0.75 3.57
CA PHE A 92 -5.60 -0.36 2.74
C PHE A 92 -4.47 -1.29 2.30
N GLU A 93 -3.29 -0.75 1.97
CA GLU A 93 -2.14 -1.57 1.55
C GLU A 93 -1.65 -2.44 2.72
N TRP A 94 -1.61 -1.90 3.94
CA TRP A 94 -1.29 -2.71 5.10
C TRP A 94 -2.30 -3.84 5.30
N ALA A 95 -3.60 -3.52 5.21
CA ALA A 95 -4.68 -4.51 5.37
C ALA A 95 -4.59 -5.64 4.33
N ARG A 96 -4.34 -5.29 3.07
CA ARG A 96 -4.14 -6.24 1.98
C ARG A 96 -2.95 -7.16 2.26
N LEU A 97 -1.78 -6.58 2.56
CA LEU A 97 -0.57 -7.35 2.87
C LEU A 97 -0.74 -8.24 4.10
N ALA A 98 -1.47 -7.76 5.11
CA ALA A 98 -1.79 -8.55 6.30
C ALA A 98 -2.66 -9.77 5.93
N CYS A 99 -3.66 -9.59 5.09
CA CYS A 99 -4.50 -10.69 4.62
C CYS A 99 -3.69 -11.71 3.81
N ASP A 100 -2.84 -11.26 2.89
CA ASP A 100 -1.97 -12.15 2.10
C ASP A 100 -1.02 -12.94 3.01
N HIS A 101 -0.35 -12.27 3.96
CA HIS A 101 0.51 -12.93 4.93
C HIS A 101 -0.23 -13.97 5.80
N ILE A 102 -1.51 -13.72 6.13
CA ILE A 102 -2.35 -14.66 6.87
C ILE A 102 -2.75 -15.86 6.00
N LYS A 103 -3.16 -15.61 4.75
CA LYS A 103 -3.57 -16.64 3.78
C LYS A 103 -2.41 -17.57 3.43
N ASP A 104 -1.23 -17.01 3.21
CA ASP A 104 -0.01 -17.74 2.80
C ASP A 104 0.72 -18.39 3.98
N ALA A 105 -0.02 -18.81 5.01
CA ALA A 105 0.55 -19.52 6.14
C ALA A 105 1.19 -20.85 5.68
N PRO A 106 2.48 -21.11 6.01
CA PRO A 106 3.13 -22.37 5.74
C PRO A 106 2.37 -23.54 6.37
N PRO A 107 2.47 -24.75 5.80
CA PRO A 107 1.85 -25.94 6.38
C PRO A 107 2.22 -26.11 7.86
N GLY A 108 1.21 -26.36 8.70
CA GLY A 108 1.39 -26.52 10.15
C GLY A 108 1.43 -25.20 10.95
N VAL A 109 1.43 -24.03 10.29
CA VAL A 109 1.30 -22.74 10.97
C VAL A 109 -0.17 -22.34 11.04
N CYS A 110 -0.67 -22.11 12.26
CA CYS A 110 -2.02 -21.61 12.47
C CYS A 110 -2.15 -20.15 12.00
N GLN A 111 -3.07 -19.89 11.08
CA GLN A 111 -3.38 -18.57 10.53
C GLN A 111 -3.78 -17.57 11.61
N MET A 112 -4.50 -18.03 12.64
CA MET A 112 -4.88 -17.20 13.78
C MET A 112 -3.67 -16.72 14.60
N ARG A 113 -2.61 -17.54 14.69
CA ARG A 113 -1.35 -17.11 15.32
C ARG A 113 -0.69 -15.98 14.53
N ARG A 114 -0.77 -16.00 13.19
CA ARG A 114 -0.28 -14.90 12.34
C ARG A 114 -1.07 -13.62 12.56
N LEU A 115 -2.40 -13.71 12.59
CA LEU A 115 -3.25 -12.55 12.91
C LEU A 115 -2.86 -11.92 14.26
N TYR A 116 -2.78 -12.72 15.32
CA TYR A 116 -2.42 -12.18 16.64
C TYR A 116 -1.00 -11.61 16.67
N ALA A 117 -0.06 -12.19 15.92
CA ALA A 117 1.28 -11.64 15.79
C ALA A 117 1.27 -10.26 15.12
N LEU A 118 0.42 -10.04 14.10
CA LEU A 118 0.28 -8.76 13.42
C LEU A 118 -0.42 -7.71 14.29
N VAL A 119 -1.57 -8.06 14.90
CA VAL A 119 -2.37 -7.13 15.71
C VAL A 119 -1.59 -6.66 16.94
N ASN A 120 -0.92 -7.58 17.64
CA ASN A 120 -0.17 -7.28 18.87
C ASN A 120 1.21 -6.67 18.61
N ARG A 121 1.71 -6.70 17.37
CA ARG A 121 2.99 -6.08 17.02
C ARG A 121 2.91 -4.59 17.28
N ARG A 122 3.78 -4.07 18.14
CA ARG A 122 3.93 -2.62 18.31
C ARG A 122 4.60 -2.06 17.07
N ALA A 123 4.12 -0.91 16.59
CA ALA A 123 4.84 -0.18 15.56
C ALA A 123 6.25 0.13 16.07
N GLY A 124 7.25 0.00 15.21
CA GLY A 124 8.66 0.23 15.53
C GLY A 124 8.94 1.67 15.96
N LYS A 125 10.22 1.98 16.23
CA LYS A 125 10.66 3.36 16.51
C LYS A 125 10.33 4.32 15.36
N GLN A 126 10.23 3.81 14.12
CA GLN A 126 9.58 4.48 13.01
C GLN A 126 8.08 4.22 13.08
N LYS A 127 7.28 5.28 13.20
CA LYS A 127 5.80 5.23 13.31
C LYS A 127 5.08 4.75 12.02
N ASN A 128 5.74 4.02 11.13
CA ASN A 128 5.16 3.63 9.86
C ASN A 128 4.76 2.15 9.89
N LEU A 129 3.48 1.91 10.16
CA LEU A 129 2.86 0.58 10.23
C LEU A 129 3.08 -0.23 8.93
N LEU A 130 2.98 0.43 7.77
CA LEU A 130 3.19 -0.21 6.47
C LEU A 130 4.65 -0.64 6.28
N TYR A 131 5.60 0.20 6.70
CA TYR A 131 7.02 -0.14 6.69
C TYR A 131 7.32 -1.36 7.57
N ASP A 132 6.74 -1.42 8.77
CA ASP A 132 6.88 -2.58 9.65
C ASP A 132 6.33 -3.86 9.01
N MET A 133 5.24 -3.76 8.23
CA MET A 133 4.69 -4.90 7.49
C MET A 133 5.63 -5.38 6.38
N TYR A 134 6.23 -4.46 5.63
CA TYR A 134 7.24 -4.83 4.64
C TYR A 134 8.43 -5.54 5.30
N LEU A 135 8.85 -5.11 6.49
CA LEU A 135 9.90 -5.80 7.23
C LEU A 135 9.49 -7.22 7.63
N VAL A 136 8.24 -7.44 8.05
CA VAL A 136 7.73 -8.80 8.35
C VAL A 136 7.85 -9.71 7.14
N ILE A 137 7.31 -9.27 6.01
CA ILE A 137 7.28 -10.06 4.77
C ILE A 137 8.71 -10.29 4.28
N LEU A 138 9.55 -9.26 4.28
CA LEU A 138 10.94 -9.38 3.83
C LEU A 138 11.73 -10.36 4.70
N GLN A 139 11.56 -10.31 6.03
CA GLN A 139 12.22 -11.26 6.95
C GLN A 139 11.80 -12.70 6.69
N GLU A 140 10.52 -12.92 6.38
CA GLU A 140 9.98 -14.23 6.04
C GLU A 140 10.51 -14.74 4.70
N ILE A 141 10.46 -13.92 3.64
CA ILE A 141 11.00 -14.27 2.31
C ILE A 141 12.49 -14.55 2.39
N MET A 142 13.23 -13.72 3.12
CA MET A 142 14.67 -13.87 3.31
C MET A 142 15.02 -14.95 4.34
N ARG A 143 14.04 -15.74 4.84
CA ARG A 143 14.16 -16.87 5.78
C ARG A 143 15.29 -16.65 6.79
N SER A 144 15.30 -15.47 7.46
CA SER A 144 16.51 -14.92 8.12
C SER A 144 17.08 -15.79 9.26
N HIS A 145 16.43 -16.89 9.62
CA HIS A 145 16.83 -17.84 10.65
C HIS A 145 17.34 -19.18 10.08
N GLN A 146 17.30 -19.37 8.76
CA GLN A 146 17.72 -20.61 8.08
C GLN A 146 19.03 -20.46 7.31
N TYR A 147 19.47 -19.23 7.06
CA TYR A 147 20.76 -18.93 6.47
C TYR A 147 21.83 -18.82 7.55
N ASP A 148 23.05 -19.26 7.24
CA ASP A 148 24.20 -18.75 7.96
C ASP A 148 24.45 -17.26 7.61
N ASP A 149 25.30 -16.59 8.40
CA ASP A 149 25.56 -15.16 8.25
C ASP A 149 26.10 -14.78 6.85
N ASP A 150 26.75 -15.70 6.15
CA ASP A 150 27.35 -15.44 4.84
C ASP A 150 26.35 -15.65 3.70
N GLU A 151 25.52 -16.69 3.77
CA GLU A 151 24.39 -16.89 2.86
C GLU A 151 23.39 -15.74 2.93
N TYR A 152 23.09 -15.23 4.13
CA TYR A 152 22.21 -14.07 4.32
C TYR A 152 22.79 -12.81 3.65
N LYS A 153 24.10 -12.56 3.82
CA LYS A 153 24.78 -11.42 3.16
C LYS A 153 24.73 -11.54 1.65
N GLN A 154 24.91 -12.75 1.11
CA GLN A 154 24.88 -12.99 -0.34
C GLN A 154 23.47 -12.77 -0.91
N ALA A 155 22.44 -13.30 -0.24
CA ALA A 155 21.05 -13.08 -0.61
C ALA A 155 20.68 -11.59 -0.57
N LEU A 156 21.10 -10.88 0.49
CA LEU A 156 20.86 -9.44 0.64
C LEU A 156 21.59 -8.62 -0.44
N ALA A 157 22.81 -9.00 -0.81
CA ALA A 157 23.56 -8.34 -1.89
C ALA A 157 22.86 -8.52 -3.24
N GLY A 158 22.38 -9.74 -3.54
CA GLY A 158 21.58 -10.02 -4.74
C GLY A 158 20.29 -9.19 -4.78
N PHE A 159 19.54 -9.16 -3.67
CA PHE A 159 18.32 -8.35 -3.55
C PHE A 159 18.61 -6.86 -3.78
N ARG A 160 19.64 -6.30 -3.14
CA ARG A 160 20.04 -4.89 -3.32
C ARG A 160 20.46 -4.58 -4.76
N SER A 161 21.14 -5.51 -5.43
CA SER A 161 21.51 -5.36 -6.84
C SER A 161 20.27 -5.24 -7.73
N VAL A 162 19.31 -6.16 -7.60
CA VAL A 162 18.05 -6.14 -8.37
C VAL A 162 17.25 -4.88 -8.07
N MET A 163 17.05 -4.54 -6.80
CA MET A 163 16.33 -3.33 -6.41
C MET A 163 17.03 -2.06 -6.91
N GLY A 164 18.36 -2.03 -6.89
CA GLY A 164 19.15 -0.92 -7.43
C GLY A 164 18.94 -0.73 -8.93
N GLN A 165 18.82 -1.82 -9.70
CA GLN A 165 18.50 -1.76 -11.13
C GLN A 165 17.07 -1.25 -11.36
N ILE A 166 16.08 -1.73 -10.61
CA ILE A 166 14.68 -1.30 -10.73
C ILE A 166 14.55 0.19 -10.40
N LEU A 167 15.14 0.63 -9.28
CA LEU A 167 15.06 2.03 -8.83
C LEU A 167 15.90 2.96 -9.70
N GLY A 168 17.04 2.48 -10.21
CA GLY A 168 17.90 3.25 -11.11
C GLY A 168 17.32 3.42 -12.52
N THR A 169 16.49 2.49 -12.98
CA THR A 169 15.80 2.57 -14.28
C THR A 169 14.48 3.36 -14.21
N ALA A 170 13.91 3.54 -13.01
CA ALA A 170 12.66 4.29 -12.80
C ALA A 170 12.79 5.83 -12.92
N PHE A 171 14.00 6.37 -13.16
CA PHE A 171 14.26 7.81 -13.34
C PHE A 171 14.21 8.28 -14.82
N PHE A 172 13.70 7.46 -15.74
CA PHE A 172 13.70 7.77 -17.18
C PHE A 172 12.31 7.87 -17.85
N PHE A 173 11.22 8.05 -17.12
CA PHE A 173 9.89 8.34 -17.69
C PHE A 173 9.21 9.54 -17.05
#